data_AF-A0A538DJI6-F1
#
_entry.id   AF-A0A538DJI6-F1
#
_cell.length_a   1.000
_cell.length_b   1.000
_cell.length_c   1.000
_cell.angle_alpha   90.00
_cell.angle_beta   90.00
_cell.angle_gamma   90.00
#
_symmetry.space_group_name_H-M   'P 1'
#
loop_
_entity.id
_entity.type
_entity.pdbx_description
1 polymer ?
#
loop_
_entity_poly.entity_id
_entity_poly.type
_entity_poly.pdbx_seq_one_letter_code
_entity_poly.pdbx_strand_id
1 'polypeptide(L)'
;MSSAPVISPATWLDAGARAVGSAFCPTAAPPAPAVSKIPSPCARAKLRTYLDRRRARTEVGPCGRPGPRGYAGSVARVGKPLVKEYATDEVVVEWEPRLCIHSGNCSRLSPKVFDRDRRPWVKADEASADEIERTVAQCPSGALRTRRLKGVSVKPRQRFEICASAGGPLLVTGGVRIVDAEGNVLHEGEQAALCRCGGSSNKPFCDGTHRTNGFEG
;
A
#
# COMPACT_ATOMS: atom_id res chain seq x y z
N MET A 1 42.80 -46.99 8.15
CA MET A 1 43.32 -45.75 7.55
C MET A 1 42.56 -45.56 6.25
N SER A 2 41.46 -44.80 6.30
CA SER A 2 40.54 -44.60 5.17
C SER A 2 40.74 -43.17 4.67
N SER A 3 41.18 -43.05 3.42
CA SER A 3 41.52 -41.80 2.76
C SER A 3 40.26 -41.07 2.32
N ALA A 4 40.07 -39.84 2.79
CA ALA A 4 39.07 -38.91 2.26
C ALA A 4 39.63 -38.18 1.03
N PRO A 5 38.83 -37.90 -0.02
CA PRO A 5 39.29 -37.12 -1.14
C PRO A 5 39.30 -35.62 -0.82
N VAL A 6 40.39 -34.98 -1.21
CA VAL A 6 40.64 -33.54 -1.20
C VAL A 6 39.93 -32.92 -2.40
N ILE A 7 39.08 -31.90 -2.18
CA ILE A 7 38.54 -31.05 -3.25
C ILE A 7 39.22 -29.70 -3.14
N SER A 8 40.00 -29.36 -4.16
CA SER A 8 40.63 -28.04 -4.33
C SER A 8 39.66 -27.03 -4.99
N PRO A 9 39.84 -25.72 -4.74
CA PRO A 9 38.91 -24.68 -5.14
C PRO A 9 39.24 -24.15 -6.54
N ALA A 10 38.25 -24.11 -7.42
CA ALA A 10 38.36 -23.42 -8.70
C ALA A 10 37.18 -22.47 -8.90
N THR A 11 37.50 -21.18 -8.76
CA THR A 11 37.08 -20.07 -9.64
C THR A 11 35.59 -19.87 -9.89
N TRP A 12 35.00 -18.96 -9.11
CA TRP A 12 33.77 -18.24 -9.46
C TRP A 12 34.06 -16.73 -9.48
N LEU A 13 34.57 -16.27 -10.61
CA LEU A 13 34.58 -14.87 -11.05
C LEU A 13 34.16 -14.91 -12.53
N ASP A 14 32.89 -14.67 -12.81
CA ASP A 14 32.43 -13.40 -13.38
C ASP A 14 31.05 -13.50 -14.03
N ALA A 15 30.39 -12.34 -14.04
CA ALA A 15 29.31 -11.95 -14.93
C ALA A 15 27.91 -12.55 -14.67
N GLY A 16 27.10 -11.81 -13.92
CA GLY A 16 25.66 -12.02 -13.92
C GLY A 16 24.87 -11.14 -12.95
N ALA A 17 25.19 -9.85 -12.85
CA ALA A 17 24.34 -8.88 -12.15
C ALA A 17 22.97 -8.78 -12.84
N ARG A 18 22.03 -9.67 -12.44
CA ARG A 18 20.62 -9.50 -12.75
C ARG A 18 20.00 -8.62 -11.68
N ALA A 19 19.76 -7.37 -12.06
CA ALA A 19 18.86 -6.48 -11.36
C ALA A 19 17.52 -7.22 -11.13
N VAL A 20 17.22 -7.50 -9.86
CA VAL A 20 15.88 -7.91 -9.44
C VAL A 20 14.99 -6.68 -9.51
N GLY A 21 14.49 -6.41 -10.72
CA GLY A 21 13.44 -5.44 -10.94
C GLY A 21 12.24 -5.81 -10.08
N SER A 22 11.88 -4.91 -9.16
CA SER A 22 10.61 -4.92 -8.47
C SER A 22 9.50 -4.94 -9.52
N ALA A 23 8.87 -6.09 -9.70
CA ALA A 23 7.74 -6.27 -10.60
C ALA A 23 6.48 -5.66 -9.96
N PHE A 24 6.45 -4.33 -9.89
CA PHE A 24 5.22 -3.57 -9.64
C PHE A 24 4.64 -3.17 -11.00
N CYS A 25 3.81 -4.07 -11.54
CA CYS A 25 3.05 -3.98 -12.80
C CYS A 25 3.84 -3.97 -14.13
N PRO A 26 3.44 -4.78 -15.14
CA PRO A 26 3.90 -4.61 -16.51
C PRO A 26 3.27 -3.34 -17.12
N THR A 27 4.12 -2.42 -17.60
CA THR A 27 3.70 -1.27 -18.40
C THR A 27 3.35 -1.72 -19.81
N ALA A 28 2.07 -1.93 -20.08
CA ALA A 28 1.52 -1.85 -21.42
C ALA A 28 0.43 -0.76 -21.42
N ALA A 29 0.77 0.40 -21.96
CA ALA A 29 -0.20 1.47 -22.20
C ALA A 29 -1.20 0.99 -23.27
N PRO A 30 -2.52 1.04 -23.03
CA PRO A 30 -3.49 0.78 -24.09
C PRO A 30 -3.43 1.91 -25.13
N PRO A 31 -3.63 1.63 -26.43
CA PRO A 31 -3.68 2.68 -27.45
C PRO A 31 -4.86 3.62 -27.19
N ALA A 32 -4.61 4.93 -27.36
CA ALA A 32 -5.63 5.96 -27.24
C ALA A 32 -6.81 5.69 -28.19
N PRO A 33 -8.08 5.87 -27.77
CA PRO A 33 -9.20 5.73 -28.67
C PRO A 33 -9.17 6.86 -29.72
N ALA A 34 -9.28 6.47 -31.00
CA ALA A 34 -9.45 7.40 -32.10
C ALA A 34 -10.79 8.14 -31.94
N VAL A 35 -10.72 9.45 -31.65
CA VAL A 35 -11.90 10.30 -31.56
C VAL A 35 -12.33 10.66 -32.99
N SER A 36 -13.31 9.95 -33.53
CA SER A 36 -14.11 10.47 -34.65
C SER A 36 -15.56 10.00 -34.54
N LYS A 37 -16.45 10.97 -34.28
CA LYS A 37 -17.70 11.22 -35.03
C LYS A 37 -18.61 12.17 -34.24
N ILE A 38 -19.02 13.22 -34.94
CA ILE A 38 -20.03 14.19 -34.57
C ILE A 38 -21.35 13.42 -34.34
N PRO A 39 -22.06 13.60 -33.20
CA PRO A 39 -23.28 12.86 -32.93
C PRO A 39 -24.42 13.30 -33.87
N SER A 40 -25.25 12.33 -34.27
CA SER A 40 -26.36 12.51 -35.21
C SER A 40 -27.49 13.38 -34.62
N PRO A 41 -28.42 13.90 -35.46
CA PRO A 41 -29.44 14.88 -35.06
C PRO A 41 -30.37 14.42 -33.92
N CYS A 42 -30.54 13.11 -33.70
CA CYS A 42 -31.36 12.56 -32.60
C CYS A 42 -30.69 12.64 -31.22
N ALA A 43 -29.37 12.81 -31.13
CA ALA A 43 -28.68 13.00 -29.85
C ALA A 43 -28.87 14.42 -29.26
N ARG A 44 -29.34 15.37 -30.08
CA ARG A 44 -29.50 16.79 -29.71
C ARG A 44 -30.71 17.04 -28.79
N ALA A 45 -31.73 16.18 -28.84
CA ALA A 45 -32.92 16.31 -27.99
C ALA A 45 -32.68 15.89 -26.53
N LYS A 46 -31.73 14.97 -26.27
CA LYS A 46 -31.39 14.52 -24.90
C LYS A 46 -30.34 15.39 -24.21
N LEU A 47 -29.61 16.24 -24.94
CA LEU A 47 -28.65 17.19 -24.37
C LEU A 47 -29.35 18.40 -23.71
N ARG A 48 -30.55 18.75 -24.17
CA ARG A 48 -31.28 19.94 -23.70
C ARG A 48 -31.80 19.75 -22.26
N THR A 49 -32.27 18.55 -21.92
CA THR A 49 -32.68 18.22 -20.53
C THR A 49 -31.51 17.99 -19.58
N TYR A 50 -30.30 17.71 -20.09
CA TYR A 50 -29.07 17.62 -19.30
C TYR A 50 -28.49 19.01 -18.96
N LEU A 51 -28.52 19.95 -19.91
CA LEU A 51 -28.01 21.31 -19.72
C LEU A 51 -29.00 22.25 -18.99
N ASP A 52 -30.32 22.05 -19.15
CA ASP A 52 -31.32 22.79 -18.35
C ASP A 52 -31.25 22.40 -16.86
N ARG A 53 -30.86 21.15 -16.55
CA ARG A 53 -30.62 20.71 -15.16
C ARG A 53 -29.36 21.34 -14.53
N ARG A 54 -28.41 21.82 -15.35
CA ARG A 54 -27.21 22.54 -14.86
C ARG A 54 -27.45 24.03 -14.62
N ARG A 55 -28.33 24.67 -15.41
CA ARG A 55 -28.67 26.10 -15.21
C ARG A 55 -29.48 26.36 -13.94
N ALA A 56 -30.18 25.35 -13.42
CA ALA A 56 -30.87 25.43 -12.13
C ALA A 56 -29.94 25.20 -10.91
N ARG A 57 -28.62 25.06 -11.09
CA ARG A 57 -27.66 24.71 -10.02
C ARG A 57 -26.51 25.72 -9.84
N THR A 58 -26.61 26.88 -10.47
CA THR A 58 -25.66 28.00 -10.32
C THR A 58 -26.19 29.06 -9.35
N GLU A 59 -26.59 28.63 -8.15
CA GLU A 59 -26.62 29.51 -6.98
C GLU A 59 -25.79 28.83 -5.90
N VAL A 60 -24.55 29.30 -5.78
CA VAL A 60 -23.61 28.88 -4.74
C VAL A 60 -24.01 29.64 -3.47
N GLY A 61 -24.96 29.10 -2.72
CA GLY A 61 -25.24 29.55 -1.35
C GLY A 61 -24.18 29.04 -0.38
N PRO A 62 -23.80 29.82 0.65
CA PRO A 62 -22.77 29.41 1.60
C PRO A 62 -23.32 28.25 2.44
N CYS A 63 -22.52 27.21 2.60
CA CYS A 63 -22.64 26.15 3.60
C CYS A 63 -24.03 25.91 4.23
N GLY A 64 -24.71 24.83 3.83
CA GLY A 64 -25.72 24.17 4.67
C GLY A 64 -27.03 23.80 3.97
N ARG A 65 -27.03 22.70 3.21
CA ARG A 65 -28.24 21.85 3.08
C ARG A 65 -27.86 20.36 3.13
N PRO A 66 -28.72 19.51 3.74
CA PRO A 66 -28.38 18.13 4.03
C PRO A 66 -28.42 17.30 2.74
N GLY A 67 -27.32 16.59 2.46
CA GLY A 67 -27.30 15.55 1.43
C GLY A 67 -28.31 14.43 1.75
N PRO A 68 -28.69 13.62 0.75
CA PRO A 68 -29.59 12.49 0.96
C PRO A 68 -29.03 11.56 2.05
N ARG A 69 -29.90 11.23 3.00
CA ARG A 69 -29.76 10.27 4.12
C ARG A 69 -28.44 9.49 4.17
N GLY A 70 -27.54 9.96 5.03
CA GLY A 70 -26.77 9.14 5.95
C GLY A 70 -25.74 8.18 5.35
N TYR A 71 -24.63 8.70 4.82
CA TYR A 71 -23.34 8.04 5.09
C TYR A 71 -22.84 8.53 6.45
N ALA A 72 -23.52 8.11 7.52
CA ALA A 72 -22.91 8.05 8.83
C ALA A 72 -21.93 6.86 8.82
N GLY A 73 -20.92 6.95 7.95
CA GLY A 73 -19.79 6.05 8.03
C GLY A 73 -19.17 6.33 9.38
N SER A 74 -19.25 5.36 10.28
CA SER A 74 -18.52 5.37 11.53
C SER A 74 -17.04 5.52 11.17
N VAL A 75 -16.52 6.75 11.23
CA VAL A 75 -15.10 6.94 11.45
C VAL A 75 -14.86 6.29 12.81
N ALA A 76 -14.30 5.08 12.79
CA ALA A 76 -14.01 4.36 14.00
C ALA A 76 -13.15 5.30 14.86
N ARG A 77 -13.58 5.61 16.09
CA ARG A 77 -12.76 6.38 17.03
C ARG A 77 -11.41 5.68 17.10
N VAL A 78 -10.38 6.32 16.55
CA VAL A 78 -9.07 5.69 16.36
C VAL A 78 -8.46 5.48 17.74
N GLY A 79 -8.57 4.25 18.24
CA GLY A 79 -7.87 3.82 19.44
C GLY A 79 -6.37 3.86 19.19
N LYS A 80 -5.59 4.10 20.26
CA LYS A 80 -4.12 4.19 20.22
C LYS A 80 -3.51 3.09 19.30
N PRO A 81 -2.54 3.43 18.43
CA PRO A 81 -1.84 2.46 17.58
C PRO A 81 -1.32 1.27 18.40
N LEU A 82 -1.67 0.04 18.00
CA LEU A 82 -1.18 -1.19 18.62
C LEU A 82 0.15 -1.59 17.97
N VAL A 83 1.16 -0.74 18.10
CA VAL A 83 2.49 -0.96 17.54
C VAL A 83 3.23 -1.96 18.42
N LYS A 84 3.74 -3.04 17.80
CA LYS A 84 4.65 -4.00 18.43
C LYS A 84 6.05 -3.74 17.89
N GLU A 85 7.04 -3.73 18.77
CA GLU A 85 8.44 -3.51 18.40
C GLU A 85 9.26 -4.77 18.60
N TYR A 86 10.17 -5.04 17.66
CA TYR A 86 11.15 -6.11 17.70
C TYR A 86 12.52 -5.48 17.46
N ALA A 87 13.30 -5.31 18.52
CA ALA A 87 14.55 -4.55 18.49
C ALA A 87 15.77 -5.47 18.55
N THR A 88 16.79 -5.11 17.77
CA THR A 88 18.18 -5.55 17.93
C THR A 88 19.04 -4.36 18.34
N ASP A 89 20.36 -4.53 18.36
CA ASP A 89 21.29 -3.42 18.58
C ASP A 89 21.48 -2.53 17.34
N GLU A 90 21.04 -2.97 16.16
CA GLU A 90 21.15 -2.22 14.90
C GLU A 90 19.82 -1.66 14.40
N VAL A 91 18.71 -2.38 14.57
CA VAL A 91 17.43 -2.03 13.95
C VAL A 91 16.24 -2.39 14.84
N VAL A 92 15.20 -1.56 14.79
CA VAL A 92 13.88 -1.84 15.36
C VAL A 92 12.91 -2.10 14.22
N VAL A 93 12.24 -3.25 14.26
CA VAL A 93 11.10 -3.56 13.39
C VAL A 93 9.83 -3.24 14.14
N GLU A 94 9.07 -2.28 13.63
CA GLU A 94 7.76 -1.89 14.13
C GLU A 94 6.68 -2.59 13.30
N TRP A 95 5.70 -3.19 13.97
CA TRP A 95 4.56 -3.83 13.33
C TRP A 95 3.24 -3.31 13.90
N GLU A 96 2.40 -2.80 13.01
CA GLU A 96 1.06 -2.31 13.33
C GLU A 96 -0.01 -3.21 12.67
N PRO A 97 -0.61 -4.15 13.41
CA PRO A 97 -1.49 -5.17 12.83
C PRO A 97 -2.70 -4.61 12.09
N ARG A 98 -3.23 -3.47 12.55
CA ARG A 98 -4.45 -2.84 11.99
C ARG A 98 -4.28 -2.37 10.54
N LEU A 99 -3.05 -2.08 10.13
CA LEU A 99 -2.73 -1.64 8.77
C LEU A 99 -2.44 -2.83 7.84
N CYS A 100 -2.24 -4.04 8.38
CA CYS A 100 -1.75 -5.16 7.60
C CYS A 100 -2.83 -5.69 6.64
N ILE A 101 -2.61 -5.50 5.32
CA ILE A 101 -3.49 -6.08 4.29
C ILE A 101 -3.16 -7.56 4.01
N HIS A 102 -2.23 -8.17 4.74
CA HIS A 102 -1.75 -9.53 4.53
C HIS A 102 -1.34 -9.80 3.06
N SER A 103 -0.49 -8.94 2.49
CA SER A 103 0.08 -9.16 1.15
C SER A 103 1.01 -10.37 1.08
N GLY A 104 1.58 -10.78 2.23
CA GLY A 104 2.51 -11.90 2.32
C GLY A 104 3.91 -11.60 1.76
N ASN A 105 4.25 -10.34 1.45
CA ASN A 105 5.56 -10.00 0.91
C ASN A 105 6.68 -10.24 1.93
N CYS A 106 6.46 -9.85 3.19
CA CYS A 106 7.45 -10.02 4.26
C CYS A 106 7.87 -11.48 4.46
N SER A 107 6.90 -12.40 4.61
CA SER A 107 7.16 -13.82 4.83
C SER A 107 7.72 -14.52 3.59
N ARG A 108 7.40 -14.04 2.38
CA ARG A 108 7.95 -14.61 1.12
C ARG A 108 9.38 -14.16 0.87
N LEU A 109 9.73 -12.93 1.22
CA LEU A 109 11.06 -12.36 0.94
C LEU A 109 12.09 -12.71 2.02
N SER A 110 11.70 -12.77 3.30
CA SER A 110 12.58 -13.18 4.38
C SER A 110 11.84 -14.05 5.41
N PRO A 111 11.59 -15.34 5.10
CA PRO A 111 10.90 -16.27 6.01
C PRO A 111 11.68 -16.54 7.30
N LYS A 112 13.00 -16.38 7.27
CA LYS A 112 13.86 -16.47 8.46
C LYS A 112 13.59 -15.35 9.46
N VAL A 113 13.20 -14.15 9.00
CA VAL A 113 12.82 -13.02 9.88
C VAL A 113 11.32 -13.04 10.18
N PHE A 114 10.48 -13.19 9.14
CA PHE A 114 9.02 -13.07 9.21
C PHE A 114 8.32 -14.40 8.97
N ASP A 115 7.74 -14.98 10.01
CA ASP A 115 7.11 -16.29 9.96
C ASP A 115 5.79 -16.26 10.73
N ARG A 116 4.70 -16.53 10.03
CA ARG A 116 3.32 -16.41 10.55
C ARG A 116 2.99 -17.49 11.58
N ASP A 117 3.70 -18.62 11.53
CA ASP A 117 3.37 -19.81 12.30
C ASP A 117 4.14 -19.87 13.62
N ARG A 118 5.30 -19.22 13.70
CA ARG A 118 6.07 -19.16 14.96
C ARG A 118 5.69 -17.98 15.87
N ARG A 119 6.15 -18.06 17.13
CA ARG A 119 6.10 -16.96 18.10
C ARG A 119 7.48 -16.83 18.79
N PRO A 120 8.14 -15.64 18.80
CA PRO A 120 7.73 -14.40 18.14
C PRO A 120 7.80 -14.52 16.61
N TRP A 121 6.78 -14.00 15.92
CA TRP A 121 6.64 -14.12 14.46
C TRP A 121 7.69 -13.30 13.70
N VAL A 122 8.25 -12.27 14.35
CA VAL A 122 9.41 -11.49 13.88
C VAL A 122 10.62 -11.87 14.71
N LYS A 123 11.69 -12.29 14.04
CA LYS A 123 13.02 -12.50 14.61
C LYS A 123 14.00 -11.56 13.92
N ALA A 124 14.17 -10.36 14.47
CA ALA A 124 14.99 -9.30 13.86
C ALA A 124 16.49 -9.58 13.91
N ASP A 125 16.92 -10.59 14.66
CA ASP A 125 18.29 -11.08 14.83
C ASP A 125 18.74 -12.06 13.72
N GLU A 126 17.82 -12.59 12.91
CA GLU A 126 18.11 -13.61 11.88
C GLU A 126 18.57 -13.01 10.53
N ALA A 127 18.70 -11.69 10.44
CA ALA A 127 19.13 -11.00 9.23
C ALA A 127 19.81 -9.67 9.54
N SER A 128 20.59 -9.16 8.59
CA SER A 128 21.17 -7.83 8.71
C SER A 128 20.08 -6.76 8.64
N ALA A 129 20.34 -5.61 9.24
CA ALA A 129 19.41 -4.50 9.21
C ALA A 129 19.11 -4.01 7.77
N ASP A 130 20.07 -4.10 6.84
CA ASP A 130 19.84 -3.79 5.42
C ASP A 130 18.88 -4.77 4.74
N GLU A 131 18.98 -6.07 5.04
CA GLU A 131 18.06 -7.08 4.51
C GLU A 131 16.64 -6.86 5.06
N ILE A 132 16.55 -6.54 6.34
CA ILE A 132 15.28 -6.23 7.02
C ILE A 132 14.64 -4.98 6.41
N GLU A 133 15.40 -3.89 6.23
CA GLU A 133 14.92 -2.66 5.59
C GLU A 133 14.40 -2.92 4.17
N ARG A 134 15.16 -3.66 3.35
CA ARG A 134 14.73 -4.02 1.98
C ARG A 134 13.44 -4.84 1.99
N THR A 135 13.31 -5.77 2.92
CA THR A 135 12.11 -6.61 3.07
C THR A 135 10.91 -5.80 3.53
N VAL A 136 11.08 -4.96 4.55
CA VAL A 136 10.02 -4.11 5.11
C VAL A 136 9.55 -3.07 4.09
N ALA A 137 10.45 -2.53 3.26
CA ALA A 137 10.09 -1.62 2.18
C ALA A 137 9.11 -2.23 1.15
N GLN A 138 9.01 -3.56 1.09
CA GLN A 138 8.04 -4.28 0.24
C GLN A 138 6.66 -4.43 0.89
N CYS A 139 6.39 -3.82 2.05
CA CYS A 139 5.08 -3.81 2.70
C CYS A 139 4.16 -2.73 2.11
N PRO A 140 3.26 -3.04 1.15
CA PRO A 140 2.47 -2.02 0.44
C PRO A 140 1.55 -1.19 1.36
N SER A 141 1.21 -1.73 2.53
CA SER A 141 0.34 -1.09 3.50
C SER A 141 1.04 -0.20 4.52
N GLY A 142 2.37 -0.25 4.64
CA GLY A 142 3.10 0.45 5.70
C GLY A 142 2.88 -0.11 7.12
N ALA A 143 2.31 -1.32 7.21
CA ALA A 143 2.08 -2.04 8.47
C ALA A 143 3.37 -2.52 9.14
N LEU A 144 4.44 -2.68 8.34
CA LEU A 144 5.79 -2.89 8.83
C LEU A 144 6.59 -1.62 8.58
N ARG A 145 7.36 -1.18 9.57
CA ARG A 145 8.30 -0.07 9.49
C ARG A 145 9.61 -0.46 10.15
N THR A 146 10.69 0.20 9.74
CA THR A 146 12.00 0.05 10.34
C THR A 146 12.50 1.37 10.88
N ARG A 147 13.24 1.28 12.00
CA ARG A 147 13.98 2.38 12.57
C ARG A 147 15.40 1.92 12.88
N ARG A 148 16.38 2.51 12.20
CA ARG A 148 17.81 2.25 12.43
C ARG A 148 18.25 2.85 13.76
N LEU A 149 19.00 2.08 14.53
CA LEU A 149 19.68 2.51 15.76
C LEU A 149 21.16 2.83 15.51
N LYS A 150 21.79 2.08 14.59
CA LYS A 150 23.19 2.27 14.18
C LYS A 150 23.30 2.33 12.66
N GLY A 151 24.13 3.24 12.15
CA GLY A 151 24.37 3.44 10.72
C GLY A 151 23.45 4.47 10.07
N VAL A 152 23.69 4.76 8.80
CA VAL A 152 22.88 5.69 7.99
C VAL A 152 21.86 4.88 7.20
N SER A 153 20.56 5.06 7.49
CA SER A 153 19.50 4.54 6.61
C SER A 153 19.39 5.45 5.39
N VAL A 154 19.77 4.94 4.23
CA VAL A 154 19.58 5.65 2.95
C VAL A 154 18.22 5.25 2.38
N LYS A 155 17.18 5.98 2.74
CA LYS A 155 15.87 5.82 2.07
C LYS A 155 15.97 6.38 0.64
N PRO A 156 15.59 5.62 -0.39
CA PRO A 156 15.57 6.14 -1.76
C PRO A 156 14.55 7.29 -1.87
N ARG A 157 14.87 8.31 -2.68
CA ARG A 157 13.91 9.34 -3.06
C ARG A 157 12.80 8.70 -3.89
N GLN A 158 11.70 8.38 -3.24
CA GLN A 158 10.52 7.83 -3.88
C GLN A 158 9.60 8.96 -4.36
N ARG A 159 9.00 8.75 -5.52
CA ARG A 159 7.96 9.63 -6.04
C ARG A 159 6.68 9.41 -5.24
N PHE A 160 5.96 10.49 -4.96
CA PHE A 160 4.62 10.39 -4.40
C PHE A 160 3.66 9.84 -5.45
N GLU A 161 3.08 8.67 -5.18
CA GLU A 161 2.18 7.97 -6.09
C GLU A 161 0.97 7.39 -5.35
N ILE A 162 -0.17 7.35 -6.05
CA ILE A 162 -1.38 6.67 -5.60
C ILE A 162 -1.79 5.70 -6.71
N CYS A 163 -1.75 4.41 -6.41
CA CYS A 163 -2.06 3.35 -7.36
C CYS A 163 -3.36 2.62 -6.94
N ALA A 164 -4.32 2.53 -7.86
CA ALA A 164 -5.49 1.69 -7.69
C ALA A 164 -5.14 0.24 -8.07
N SER A 165 -4.95 -0.61 -7.06
CA SER A 165 -4.71 -2.04 -7.29
C SER A 165 -5.98 -2.73 -7.80
N ALA A 166 -5.85 -3.61 -8.80
CA ALA A 166 -6.95 -4.39 -9.35
C ALA A 166 -7.63 -5.21 -8.24
N GLY A 167 -8.96 -5.09 -8.12
CA GLY A 167 -9.77 -5.71 -7.08
C GLY A 167 -9.39 -5.28 -5.65
N GLY A 168 -8.60 -4.21 -5.49
CA GLY A 168 -7.92 -3.93 -4.23
C GLY A 168 -7.93 -2.46 -3.79
N PRO A 169 -7.17 -2.13 -2.74
CA PRO A 169 -7.10 -0.80 -2.16
C PRO A 169 -6.43 0.23 -3.08
N LEU A 170 -6.51 1.49 -2.66
CA LEU A 170 -5.60 2.54 -3.12
C LEU A 170 -4.30 2.43 -2.33
N LEU A 171 -3.19 2.15 -3.02
CA LEU A 171 -1.85 2.09 -2.46
C LEU A 171 -1.20 3.46 -2.59
N VAL A 172 -0.90 4.09 -1.47
CA VAL A 172 -0.20 5.38 -1.39
C VAL A 172 1.26 5.11 -1.08
N THR A 173 2.17 5.69 -1.85
CA THR A 173 3.63 5.63 -1.65
C THR A 173 4.23 7.03 -1.70
N GLY A 174 5.41 7.20 -1.10
CA GLY A 174 6.13 8.47 -1.13
C GLY A 174 5.82 9.44 0.01
N GLY A 175 5.38 8.92 1.16
CA GLY A 175 5.11 9.74 2.34
C GLY A 175 3.69 10.29 2.36
N VAL A 176 2.95 9.97 3.41
CA VAL A 176 1.57 10.42 3.58
C VAL A 176 1.25 10.65 5.06
N ARG A 177 0.49 11.71 5.32
CA ARG A 177 -0.14 11.99 6.62
C ARG A 177 -1.65 11.94 6.45
N ILE A 178 -2.30 11.02 7.16
CA ILE A 178 -3.75 10.77 7.10
C ILE A 178 -4.36 11.30 8.40
N VAL A 179 -5.35 12.18 8.27
CA VAL A 179 -6.06 12.80 9.40
C VAL A 179 -7.56 12.53 9.31
N ASP A 180 -8.24 12.54 10.46
CA ASP A 180 -9.70 12.54 10.52
C ASP A 180 -10.30 13.96 10.36
N ALA A 181 -11.63 14.05 10.47
CA ALA A 181 -12.36 15.32 10.30
C ALA A 181 -12.05 16.33 11.41
N GLU A 182 -11.65 15.85 12.58
CA GLU A 182 -11.27 16.64 13.75
C GLU A 182 -9.79 17.03 13.72
N GLY A 183 -9.02 16.53 12.75
CA GLY A 183 -7.59 16.82 12.57
C GLY A 183 -6.66 15.90 13.35
N ASN A 184 -7.16 14.84 13.99
CA ASN A 184 -6.32 13.84 14.65
C ASN A 184 -5.57 13.01 13.60
N VAL A 185 -4.30 12.70 13.88
CA VAL A 185 -3.48 11.86 13.01
C VAL A 185 -3.89 10.41 13.16
N LEU A 186 -4.34 9.80 12.07
CA LEU A 186 -4.66 8.38 12.00
C LEU A 186 -3.45 7.54 11.59
N HIS A 187 -2.62 8.08 10.68
CA HIS A 187 -1.39 7.43 10.23
C HIS A 187 -0.44 8.47 9.64
N GLU A 188 0.85 8.28 9.86
CA GLU A 188 1.91 9.05 9.23
C GLU A 188 3.04 8.08 8.86
N GLY A 189 3.40 8.02 7.59
CA GLY A 189 4.41 7.06 7.13
C GLY A 189 4.61 7.07 5.62
N GLU A 190 5.54 6.24 5.14
CA GLU A 190 5.95 6.20 3.74
C GLU A 190 4.89 5.57 2.81
N GLN A 191 4.11 4.65 3.36
CA GLN A 191 3.17 3.80 2.63
C GLN A 191 1.85 3.71 3.41
N ALA A 192 0.74 3.61 2.69
CA ALA A 192 -0.57 3.32 3.25
C ALA A 192 -1.46 2.59 2.24
N ALA A 193 -2.35 1.72 2.74
CA ALA A 193 -3.38 1.09 1.92
C ALA A 193 -4.76 1.60 2.35
N LEU A 194 -5.43 2.37 1.48
CA LEU A 194 -6.74 2.95 1.75
C LEU A 194 -7.87 2.09 1.18
N CYS A 195 -8.96 1.98 1.92
CA CYS A 195 -10.13 1.24 1.50
C CYS A 195 -10.75 1.87 0.26
N ARG A 196 -10.89 1.07 -0.81
CA ARG A 196 -11.61 1.45 -2.03
C ARG A 196 -12.96 0.77 -2.17
N CYS A 197 -13.13 -0.41 -1.56
CA CYS A 197 -14.33 -1.24 -1.68
C CYS A 197 -15.49 -0.83 -0.76
N GLY A 198 -15.29 0.12 0.17
CA GLY A 198 -16.29 0.52 1.17
C GLY A 198 -16.54 -0.48 2.31
N GLY A 199 -16.04 -1.71 2.21
CA GLY A 199 -16.32 -2.80 3.15
C GLY A 199 -15.48 -2.83 4.43
N SER A 200 -14.37 -2.07 4.51
CA SER A 200 -13.46 -2.20 5.65
C SER A 200 -14.09 -1.78 6.99
N SER A 201 -13.82 -2.50 8.06
CA SER A 201 -14.14 -2.13 9.44
C SER A 201 -13.10 -1.18 10.06
N ASN A 202 -11.96 -0.98 9.41
CA ASN A 202 -10.86 -0.11 9.86
C ASN A 202 -10.69 1.14 8.95
N LYS A 203 -11.80 1.76 8.55
CA LYS A 203 -11.75 2.95 7.68
C LYS A 203 -10.92 4.07 8.33
N PRO A 204 -10.12 4.81 7.53
CA PRO A 204 -10.03 4.80 6.07
C PRO A 204 -9.12 3.71 5.48
N PHE A 205 -8.50 2.87 6.31
CA PHE A 205 -7.54 1.86 5.89
C PHE A 205 -8.22 0.63 5.31
N CYS A 206 -7.47 -0.13 4.51
CA CYS A 206 -7.87 -1.43 4.03
C CYS A 206 -7.50 -2.51 5.06
N ASP A 207 -8.45 -3.38 5.41
CA ASP A 207 -8.25 -4.56 6.27
C ASP A 207 -8.29 -5.88 5.48
N GLY A 208 -8.38 -5.81 4.15
CA GLY A 208 -8.50 -6.98 3.29
C GLY A 208 -9.92 -7.45 2.98
N THR A 209 -10.97 -6.79 3.50
CA THR A 209 -12.39 -7.14 3.23
C THR A 209 -12.74 -7.15 1.74
N HIS A 210 -12.02 -6.40 0.90
CA HIS A 210 -12.18 -6.43 -0.56
C HIS A 210 -12.04 -7.83 -1.17
N ARG A 211 -11.29 -8.73 -0.52
CA ARG A 211 -11.10 -10.12 -1.00
C ARG A 211 -12.32 -11.01 -0.83
N THR A 212 -13.25 -10.63 0.05
CA THR A 212 -14.39 -11.46 0.44
C THR A 212 -15.75 -10.80 0.16
N ASN A 213 -15.78 -9.50 -0.15
CA ASN A 213 -17.02 -8.76 -0.36
C ASN A 213 -17.42 -8.57 -1.84
N GLY A 214 -16.77 -9.29 -2.77
CA GLY A 214 -17.09 -9.25 -4.20
C GLY A 214 -16.72 -7.94 -4.90
N PHE A 215 -15.73 -7.20 -4.38
CA PHE A 215 -15.30 -5.96 -5.00
C PHE A 215 -14.56 -6.19 -6.33
N GLU A 216 -15.09 -5.60 -7.40
CA GLU A 216 -14.47 -5.56 -8.72
C GLU A 216 -14.13 -4.10 -9.06
N GLY A 217 -12.86 -3.82 -9.38
CA GLY A 217 -12.43 -2.48 -9.77
C GLY A 217 -10.94 -2.33 -10.00
#